data_AF-A0A6J4KWS1-F1
#
_entry.id   AF-A0A6J4KWS1-F1
#
_cell.length_a   1.000
_cell.length_b   1.000
_cell.length_c   1.000
_cell.angle_alpha   90.00
_cell.angle_beta   90.00
_cell.angle_gamma   90.00
#
_symmetry.space_group_name_H-M   'P 1'
#
loop_
_entity.id
_entity.type
_entity.pdbx_description
1 polymer ?
#
loop_
_entity_poly.entity_id
_entity_poly.type
_entity_poly.pdbx_seq_one_letter_code
_entity_poly.pdbx_strand_id
1 'polypeptide(L)' 'GTDGTDGPTDAAGGFADGGTAARGRARGLDAREALRRNDSYPFLHAAGDLIVTGPTGTNVNDVVLVLVDPAP' A
#
# COMPACT_ATOMS: atom_id res chain seq x y z
N GLY A 1 -6.85 -5.64 4.59
CA GLY A 1 -7.60 -6.66 5.33
C GLY A 1 -6.80 -7.30 6.44
N THR A 2 -7.38 -7.37 7.64
CA THR A 2 -6.84 -8.21 8.73
C THR A 2 -6.87 -9.71 8.41
N ASP A 3 -7.60 -10.12 7.38
CA ASP A 3 -7.58 -11.47 6.79
C ASP A 3 -6.32 -11.80 5.98
N GLY A 4 -5.48 -10.80 5.71
CA GLY A 4 -4.25 -10.94 4.95
C GLY A 4 -4.42 -10.66 3.45
N THR A 5 -5.60 -10.20 3.03
CA THR A 5 -5.91 -9.83 1.65
C THR A 5 -6.53 -8.43 1.55
N ASP A 6 -6.34 -7.77 0.42
CA ASP A 6 -6.95 -6.49 0.08
C ASP A 6 -7.30 -6.51 -1.42
N GLY A 7 -8.60 -6.42 -1.70
CA GLY A 7 -9.13 -6.68 -3.04
C GLY A 7 -8.75 -8.08 -3.57
N PRO A 8 -8.71 -8.27 -4.90
CA PRO A 8 -8.32 -9.53 -5.53
C PRO A 8 -6.79 -9.66 -5.66
N THR A 9 -6.06 -9.49 -4.55
CA THR A 9 -4.59 -9.50 -4.54
C THR A 9 -4.01 -10.37 -3.42
N ASP A 10 -2.69 -10.56 -3.41
CA ASP A 10 -1.94 -11.27 -2.36
C ASP A 10 -1.44 -10.36 -1.23
N ALA A 11 -1.69 -9.05 -1.32
CA ALA A 11 -1.32 -8.08 -0.30
C ALA A 11 -2.45 -7.93 0.72
N ALA A 12 -2.10 -7.68 1.98
CA ALA A 12 -3.04 -7.29 3.04
C ALA A 12 -3.37 -5.79 3.00
N GLY A 13 -2.64 -5.01 2.21
CA GLY A 13 -2.78 -3.57 2.03
C GLY A 13 -1.45 -2.94 1.58
N GLY A 14 -1.26 -1.66 1.86
CA GLY A 14 -0.03 -0.93 1.58
C GLY A 14 0.36 0.04 2.68
N PHE A 15 1.61 0.50 2.64
CA PHE A 15 2.15 1.58 3.46
C PHE A 15 2.52 2.77 2.57
N ALA A 16 2.66 3.96 3.13
CA ALA A 16 3.18 5.10 2.40
C ALA A 16 3.94 6.04 3.33
N ASP A 17 5.02 6.62 2.81
CA ASP A 17 5.79 7.69 3.44
C ASP A 17 5.99 8.86 2.46
N GLY A 18 6.69 9.91 2.91
CA GLY A 18 6.97 11.11 2.09
C GLY A 18 7.75 10.83 0.80
N GLY A 19 8.42 9.67 0.69
CA GLY A 19 9.18 9.23 -0.48
C GLY A 19 8.42 8.30 -1.42
N THR A 20 7.29 7.70 -1.03
CA THR A 20 6.52 6.72 -1.82
C THR A 20 6.24 7.20 -3.25
N ALA A 21 5.75 8.43 -3.40
CA ALA A 21 5.44 8.99 -4.72
C ALA A 21 6.70 9.15 -5.61
N ALA A 22 7.84 9.47 -5.02
CA ALA A 22 9.10 9.58 -5.75
C ALA A 22 9.63 8.19 -6.18
N ARG A 23 9.51 7.17 -5.31
CA ARG A 23 9.88 5.78 -5.64
C ARG A 23 9.07 5.25 -6.81
N GLY A 24 7.75 5.45 -6.80
CA GLY A 24 6.88 5.06 -7.91
C GLY A 24 7.24 5.77 -9.22
N ARG A 25 7.46 7.09 -9.19
CA ARG A 25 7.89 7.86 -10.37
C ARG A 25 9.23 7.38 -10.93
N ALA A 26 10.19 7.02 -10.07
CA ALA A 26 11.47 6.46 -10.50
C ALA A 26 11.33 5.11 -11.22
N ARG A 27 10.20 4.42 -11.07
CA ARG A 27 9.82 3.20 -11.80
C ARG A 27 8.88 3.46 -12.98
N GLY A 28 8.65 4.72 -13.35
CA GLY A 28 7.80 5.10 -14.48
C GLY A 28 6.30 5.03 -14.19
N LEU A 29 5.89 4.96 -12.92
CA LEU A 29 4.48 4.93 -12.51
C LEU A 29 4.09 6.24 -11.83
N ASP A 30 2.87 6.71 -12.10
CA ASP A 30 2.29 7.89 -11.46
C ASP A 30 1.19 7.49 -10.46
N ALA A 31 1.28 8.02 -9.24
CA ALA A 31 0.36 7.68 -8.15
C ALA A 31 -1.09 8.14 -8.43
N ARG A 32 -1.25 9.32 -9.06
CA ARG A 32 -2.59 9.87 -9.34
C ARG A 32 -3.27 9.10 -10.46
N GLU A 33 -2.52 8.72 -11.49
CA GLU A 33 -3.02 7.89 -12.57
C GLU A 33 -3.39 6.48 -12.08
N ALA A 34 -2.56 5.86 -11.24
CA ALA A 34 -2.85 4.58 -10.60
C ALA A 34 -4.17 4.65 -9.81
N LEU A 35 -4.35 5.68 -8.97
CA LEU A 35 -5.58 5.90 -8.23
C LEU A 35 -6.79 6.10 -9.15
N ARG A 36 -6.66 6.92 -10.20
CA ARG A 36 -7.75 7.19 -11.17
C ARG A 36 -8.23 5.91 -11.87
N ARG A 37 -7.33 4.94 -12.04
CA ARG A 37 -7.61 3.64 -12.67
C ARG A 37 -8.06 2.55 -11.68
N ASN A 38 -8.11 2.84 -10.37
CA ASN A 38 -8.26 1.84 -9.31
C ASN A 38 -7.19 0.73 -9.39
N ASP A 39 -5.97 1.12 -9.76
CA ASP A 39 -4.86 0.22 -10.07
C ASP A 39 -3.66 0.54 -9.16
N SER A 40 -3.92 0.60 -7.85
CA SER A 40 -2.92 0.96 -6.83
C SER A 40 -1.87 -0.12 -6.60
N TYR A 41 -2.22 -1.40 -6.79
CA TYR A 41 -1.33 -2.53 -6.50
C TYR A 41 -0.01 -2.49 -7.28
N PRO A 42 0.02 -2.32 -8.62
CA PRO A 42 1.29 -2.23 -9.37
C PRO A 42 2.15 -1.04 -8.95
N PHE A 43 1.53 0.10 -8.62
CA PHE A 43 2.24 1.28 -8.14
C PHE A 43 2.94 1.03 -6.81
N LEU A 44 2.20 0.51 -5.81
CA LEU A 44 2.73 0.22 -4.49
C LEU A 44 3.78 -0.90 -4.53
N HIS A 45 3.57 -1.93 -5.36
CA HIS A 45 4.55 -2.99 -5.60
C HIS A 45 5.87 -2.41 -6.13
N ALA A 46 5.81 -1.56 -7.16
CA ALA A 46 6.99 -0.92 -7.73
C ALA A 46 7.71 0.01 -6.75
N ALA A 47 6.97 0.66 -5.86
CA ALA A 47 7.51 1.51 -4.80
C ALA A 47 8.12 0.73 -3.63
N GLY A 48 7.85 -0.58 -3.52
CA GLY A 48 8.27 -1.42 -2.40
C GLY A 48 7.37 -1.30 -1.17
N ASP A 49 6.13 -0.86 -1.35
CA ASP A 49 5.24 -0.31 -0.32
C ASP A 49 4.00 -1.19 -0.07
N LEU A 50 4.03 -2.47 -0.49
CA LEU A 50 2.99 -3.44 -0.16
C LEU A 50 3.20 -4.04 1.23
N ILE A 51 2.10 -4.32 1.92
CA ILE A 51 2.07 -5.11 3.15
C ILE A 51 1.60 -6.51 2.79
N VAL A 52 2.49 -7.50 2.88
CA VAL A 52 2.18 -8.91 2.60
C VAL A 52 2.36 -9.72 3.87
N THR A 53 1.25 -10.21 4.44
CA THR A 53 1.24 -11.03 5.66
C THR A 53 1.06 -12.52 5.37
N GLY A 54 0.52 -12.86 4.19
CA GLY A 54 -0.12 -14.15 3.97
C GLY A 54 -1.47 -14.27 4.71
N PRO A 55 -2.16 -15.41 4.59
CA PRO A 55 -3.44 -15.64 5.24
C PRO A 55 -3.28 -15.63 6.77
N THR A 56 -4.01 -14.77 7.46
CA THR A 56 -3.89 -14.62 8.92
C THR A 56 -4.80 -15.58 9.70
N GLY A 57 -5.82 -16.14 9.04
CA GLY A 57 -6.78 -17.08 9.64
C GLY A 57 -7.89 -16.42 10.48
N THR A 58 -8.04 -15.10 10.41
CA THR A 58 -9.13 -14.36 11.08
C THR A 58 -9.59 -13.19 10.21
N ASN A 59 -10.74 -12.57 10.49
CA ASN A 59 -11.15 -11.34 9.83
C ASN A 59 -11.92 -10.43 10.78
N VAL A 60 -11.34 -9.27 11.08
CA VAL A 60 -11.95 -8.19 11.87
C VAL A 60 -11.94 -6.86 11.09
N ASN A 61 -12.06 -6.94 9.76
CA ASN A 61 -12.02 -5.83 8.80
C ASN A 61 -10.63 -5.19 8.69
N ASP A 62 -10.55 -3.85 8.64
CA ASP A 62 -9.34 -3.10 8.31
C ASP A 62 -8.84 -2.25 9.48
N VAL A 63 -7.52 -2.02 9.51
CA VAL A 63 -6.84 -1.15 10.46
C VAL A 63 -5.99 -0.16 9.68
N VAL A 64 -6.11 1.13 10.02
CA VAL A 64 -5.27 2.20 9.46
C VAL A 64 -4.44 2.80 10.59
N LEU A 65 -3.12 2.87 10.39
CA LEU A 65 -2.16 3.44 11.32
C LEU A 65 -1.49 4.66 10.67
N VAL A 66 -1.37 5.75 11.42
CA VAL A 66 -0.64 6.95 11.01
C VAL A 66 0.38 7.27 12.09
N LEU A 67 1.66 7.26 11.71
CA LEU A 67 2.76 7.68 12.57
C LEU A 67 3.25 9.06 12.12
N VAL A 68 3.33 9.99 13.07
CA VAL A 68 3.88 11.34 12.85
C VAL A 68 5.09 11.46 13.75
N ASP A 69 6.27 11.61 13.14
CA ASP A 69 7.49 11.95 13.88
C ASP A 69 7.35 13.39 14.41
N PRO A 70 7.65 13.67 15.69
CA PRO A 70 7.72 15.05 16.18
C PRO A 70 8.55 15.93 15.25
N ALA A 71 8.07 17.16 15.01
CA ALA A 71 8.86 18.16 14.32
C ALA A 71 10.19 18.38 15.08
N PRO A 72 11.31 18.60 14.37
CA PRO A 72 12.58 18.96 15.00
C PRO A 72 12.46 20.22 15.87
#